data_AF-A0A946TIQ1-F1
#
_entry.id   AF-A0A946TIQ1-F1
#
_cell.length_a   1.000
_cell.length_b   1.000
_cell.length_c   1.000
_cell.angle_alpha   90.00
_cell.angle_beta   90.00
_cell.angle_gamma   90.00
#
_symmetry.space_group_name_H-M   'P 1'
#
loop_
_entity.id
_entity.type
_entity.pdbx_description
1 polymer ?
#
loop_
_entity_poly.entity_id
_entity_poly.type
_entity_poly.pdbx_seq_one_letter_code
_entity_poly.pdbx_strand_id
1 'polypeptide(L)'
;MTVLEMMERSGMKNTTLTVAFIKDAIHLMQSQVDVHTATWKTDIADGTREYPFPANMIRLKSVSIKDTTDSKYKRIRRLTHSPVVSEDTDPE
;
A
#
# COMPACT_ATOMS: atom_id res chain seq x y z
N MET A 1 10.58 -23.64 11.96
CA MET A 1 11.87 -23.01 12.29
C MET A 1 11.63 -22.04 13.43
N THR A 2 12.29 -22.24 14.57
CA THR A 2 12.12 -21.38 15.76
C THR A 2 13.08 -20.20 15.71
N VAL A 3 12.81 -19.15 16.50
CA VAL A 3 13.73 -18.00 16.62
C VAL A 3 15.10 -18.46 17.12
N LEU A 4 15.15 -19.46 18.01
CA LEU A 4 16.39 -20.00 18.58
C LEU A 4 17.26 -20.68 17.51
N GLU A 5 16.66 -21.55 16.69
CA GLU A 5 17.36 -22.22 15.59
C GLU A 5 17.89 -21.21 14.55
N MET A 6 17.15 -20.13 14.29
CA MET A 6 17.60 -19.07 13.40
C MET A 6 18.80 -18.32 13.97
N MET A 7 18.77 -18.01 15.27
CA MET A 7 19.87 -17.35 15.97
C MET A 7 21.16 -18.17 15.92
N GLU A 8 21.06 -19.49 16.10
CA GLU A 8 22.20 -20.39 16.00
C GLU A 8 22.80 -20.40 14.59
N ARG A 9 21.95 -20.41 13.55
CA ARG A 9 22.40 -20.40 12.15
C ARG A 9 22.95 -19.05 11.69
N SER A 10 22.43 -17.94 12.21
CA SER A 10 22.85 -16.59 11.84
C SER A 10 23.95 -16.00 12.74
N GLY A 11 24.34 -16.72 13.81
CA GLY A 11 25.34 -16.26 14.77
C GLY A 11 24.86 -15.11 15.67
N MET A 12 23.54 -14.88 15.77
CA MET A 12 22.98 -13.80 16.56
C MET A 12 22.85 -14.18 18.03
N LYS A 13 23.42 -13.35 18.92
CA LYS A 13 23.44 -13.61 20.38
C LYS A 13 22.31 -12.92 21.15
N ASN A 14 21.66 -11.93 20.57
CA ASN A 14 20.66 -11.11 21.23
C ASN A 14 19.27 -11.35 20.63
N THR A 15 18.39 -11.97 21.42
CA THR A 15 17.04 -12.37 21.02
C THR A 15 16.18 -11.20 20.57
N THR A 16 16.26 -10.05 21.24
CA THR A 16 15.47 -8.85 20.91
C THR A 16 15.88 -8.28 19.56
N LEU A 17 17.18 -8.21 19.29
CA LEU A 17 17.70 -7.75 17.98
C LEU A 17 17.37 -8.75 16.88
N THR A 18 17.41 -10.06 17.15
CA THR A 18 17.00 -11.09 16.19
C THR A 18 15.54 -10.93 15.81
N VAL A 19 14.64 -10.72 16.78
CA VAL A 19 13.22 -10.52 16.50
C VAL A 19 12.98 -9.26 15.68
N ALA A 20 13.67 -8.16 15.97
CA ALA A 20 13.58 -6.93 15.18
C ALA A 20 14.08 -7.15 13.74
N PHE A 21 15.23 -7.80 13.59
CA PHE A 21 15.82 -8.14 12.28
C PHE A 21 14.90 -9.03 11.43
N ILE A 22 14.27 -10.04 12.04
CA ILE A 22 13.32 -10.91 11.36
C ILE A 22 12.09 -10.13 10.91
N LYS A 23 11.57 -9.21 11.74
CA LYS A 23 10.43 -8.36 11.37
C LYS A 23 10.75 -7.46 10.18
N ASP A 24 11.91 -6.83 10.16
CA ASP A 24 12.37 -6.02 9.03
C ASP A 24 12.56 -6.86 7.76
N ALA A 25 13.17 -8.03 7.88
CA ALA A 25 13.35 -8.95 6.76
C ALA A 25 12.00 -9.37 6.17
N ILE A 26 11.01 -9.69 7.01
CA ILE A 26 9.64 -10.00 6.57
C ILE A 26 9.02 -8.80 5.85
N HIS A 27 9.18 -7.59 6.38
CA HIS A 27 8.67 -6.37 5.75
C HIS A 27 9.27 -6.15 4.35
N LEU A 28 10.59 -6.32 4.21
CA LEU A 28 11.29 -6.21 2.91
C LEU A 28 10.86 -7.32 1.93
N MET A 29 10.70 -8.56 2.40
CA MET A 29 10.22 -9.66 1.57
C MET A 29 8.78 -9.40 1.08
N GLN A 30 7.91 -8.90 1.94
CA GLN A 30 6.53 -8.53 1.57
C GLN A 30 6.47 -7.34 0.61
N SER A 31 7.46 -6.44 0.64
CA SER A 31 7.58 -5.36 -0.34
C SER A 31 7.96 -5.87 -1.74
N GLN A 32 8.79 -6.91 -1.82
CA GLN A 32 9.25 -7.48 -3.08
C GLN A 32 8.28 -8.50 -3.69
N VAL A 33 7.63 -9.33 -2.87
CA VAL A 33 6.80 -10.44 -3.35
C VAL A 33 5.32 -10.16 -3.15
N ASP A 34 4.56 -10.19 -4.25
CA ASP A 34 3.12 -9.89 -4.30
C ASP A 34 2.20 -11.02 -3.81
N VAL A 35 2.57 -11.74 -2.74
CA VAL A 35 1.80 -12.90 -2.27
C VAL A 35 0.56 -12.50 -1.48
N HIS A 36 0.54 -11.32 -0.85
CA HIS A 36 -0.58 -10.87 0.01
C HIS A 36 -1.13 -9.51 -0.44
N THR A 37 -1.94 -9.52 -1.50
CA THR A 37 -2.73 -8.34 -1.90
C THR A 37 -4.06 -8.30 -1.16
N ALA A 38 -4.22 -7.37 -0.22
CA ALA A 38 -5.51 -7.05 0.38
C ALA A 38 -6.27 -6.05 -0.51
N THR A 39 -7.58 -6.23 -0.65
CA THR A 39 -8.46 -5.25 -1.32
C THR A 39 -9.24 -4.50 -0.26
N TRP A 40 -9.20 -3.17 -0.32
CA TRP A 40 -9.95 -2.30 0.58
C TRP A 40 -10.91 -1.43 -0.24
N LYS A 41 -12.12 -1.21 0.29
CA LYS A 41 -13.17 -0.43 -0.36
C LYS A 41 -13.67 0.66 0.59
N THR A 42 -13.92 1.84 0.05
CA THR A 42 -14.56 2.94 0.76
C THR A 42 -15.40 3.76 -0.19
N ASP A 43 -16.33 4.50 0.41
CA ASP A 43 -17.17 5.44 -0.29
C ASP A 43 -16.49 6.81 -0.32
N ILE A 44 -16.54 7.44 -1.49
CA ILE A 44 -16.00 8.79 -1.70
C ILE A 44 -17.13 9.77 -1.36
N ALA A 45 -16.96 10.50 -0.26
CA ALA A 45 -17.86 11.59 0.13
C ALA A 45 -17.41 12.92 -0.46
N ASP A 46 -18.37 13.77 -0.84
CA ASP A 46 -18.11 15.13 -1.31
C ASP A 46 -17.45 15.99 -0.21
N GLY A 47 -16.58 16.92 -0.61
CA GLY A 47 -15.80 17.77 0.29
C GLY A 47 -14.66 17.06 1.04
N THR A 48 -14.41 15.77 0.79
CA THR A 48 -13.35 15.02 1.47
C THR A 48 -12.11 14.88 0.60
N ARG A 49 -10.99 15.47 1.05
CA ARG A 49 -9.70 15.40 0.35
C ARG A 49 -8.85 14.20 0.76
N GLU A 50 -8.96 13.77 2.02
CA GLU A 50 -8.10 12.75 2.61
C GLU A 50 -8.89 11.51 2.99
N TYR A 51 -8.41 10.34 2.54
CA TYR A 51 -8.99 9.05 2.89
C TYR A 51 -7.98 8.23 3.71
N PRO A 52 -8.38 7.66 4.85
CA PRO A 52 -7.48 6.87 5.67
C PRO A 52 -7.15 5.55 4.95
N PHE A 53 -5.86 5.31 4.71
CA PHE A 53 -5.38 4.01 4.27
C PHE A 53 -5.10 3.09 5.47
N PRO A 54 -5.12 1.74 5.28
CA PRO A 54 -4.75 0.80 6.32
C PRO A 54 -3.34 1.06 6.86
N ALA A 55 -3.18 1.08 8.19
CA ALA A 55 -1.90 1.39 8.85
C ALA A 55 -0.77 0.40 8.51
N ASN A 56 -1.11 -0.79 8.04
CA ASN A 56 -0.18 -1.85 7.64
C ASN A 56 0.01 -1.94 6.10
N MET A 57 -0.34 -0.90 5.35
CA MET A 57 -0.17 -0.89 3.89
C MET A 57 1.30 -0.67 3.51
N ILE A 58 1.89 -1.64 2.80
CA ILE A 58 3.28 -1.56 2.30
C ILE A 58 3.33 -0.85 0.95
N ARG A 59 2.36 -1.12 0.07
CA ARG A 59 2.33 -0.57 -1.30
C ARG A 59 0.91 -0.52 -1.84
N LEU A 60 0.58 0.58 -2.51
CA LEU A 60 -0.64 0.74 -3.29
C LEU A 60 -0.42 0.29 -4.75
N LYS A 61 -1.15 -0.72 -5.21
CA LYS A 61 -1.05 -1.22 -6.60
C LYS A 61 -1.87 -0.41 -7.60
N SER A 62 -3.13 -0.19 -7.29
CA SER A 62 -4.07 0.49 -8.16
C SER A 62 -5.26 1.00 -7.36
N VAL A 63 -5.76 2.16 -7.75
CA VAL A 63 -7.03 2.71 -7.28
C VAL A 63 -8.02 2.67 -8.43
N SER A 64 -9.21 2.15 -8.13
CA SER A 64 -10.34 2.12 -9.06
C SER A 64 -11.54 2.75 -8.39
N ILE A 65 -12.17 3.69 -9.07
CA ILE A 65 -13.36 4.41 -8.59
C ILE A 65 -14.56 3.87 -9.35
N LYS A 66 -15.63 3.51 -8.62
CA LYS A 66 -16.89 3.14 -9.24
C LYS A 66 -17.61 4.42 -9.67
N ASP A 67 -17.89 4.54 -10.96
CA ASP A 67 -18.78 5.56 -11.48
C ASP A 67 -20.23 5.14 -11.20
N THR A 68 -20.99 5.97 -10.48
CA THR A 68 -22.38 5.66 -10.10
C THR A 68 -23.36 5.83 -11.26
N THR A 69 -23.01 6.57 -12.32
CA THR A 69 -23.86 6.80 -13.50
C THR A 69 -23.80 5.62 -14.47
N ASP A 70 -22.61 5.05 -14.71
CA ASP A 70 -22.41 3.91 -15.63
C ASP A 70 -22.20 2.57 -14.88
N SER A 71 -22.14 2.58 -13.54
CA SER A 71 -21.87 1.40 -12.69
C SER A 71 -20.55 0.65 -13.00
N LYS A 72 -19.66 1.24 -13.80
CA LYS A 72 -18.36 0.67 -14.15
C LYS A 72 -17.24 1.23 -13.26
N TYR A 73 -16.20 0.42 -13.05
CA TYR A 73 -14.99 0.87 -12.37
C TYR A 73 -14.05 1.56 -13.35
N LYS A 74 -13.74 2.83 -13.08
CA LYS A 74 -12.73 3.62 -13.79
C LYS A 74 -11.41 3.57 -13.00
N ARG A 75 -10.33 3.17 -13.66
CA ARG A 75 -9.00 3.06 -13.04
C ARG A 75 -8.24 4.37 -13.19
N ILE A 76 -7.72 4.91 -12.09
CA ILE A 76 -6.78 6.04 -12.14
C ILE A 76 -5.43 5.48 -12.57
N ARG A 77 -4.93 5.90 -13.73
CA ARG A 77 -3.57 5.57 -14.15
C ARG A 77 -2.59 6.40 -13.33
N ARG A 78 -1.52 5.77 -12.82
CA ARG A 78 -0.38 6.54 -12.29
C ARG A 78 0.19 7.34 -13.44
N LEU A 79 0.16 8.66 -13.31
CA LEU A 79 0.84 9.55 -14.24
C LEU A 79 2.34 9.40 -13.98
N THR A 80 3.11 9.13 -15.03
CA THR A 80 4.58 9.07 -14.98
C THR A 80 5.20 10.45 -14.89
N HIS A 81 4.40 11.51 -15.08
CA HIS A 81 4.77 12.90 -14.98
C HIS A 81 3.76 13.63 -14.09
N SER A 82 4.17 14.73 -13.47
CA SER A 82 3.23 15.65 -12.82
C SER A 82 2.41 16.33 -13.92
N PRO A 83 1.09 16.10 -14.01
CA PRO A 83 0.26 16.84 -14.95
C PRO A 83 0.27 18.32 -14.54
N VAL A 84 0.38 19.21 -15.52
CA VAL A 84 0.04 20.61 -15.31
C VAL A 84 -1.49 20.64 -15.21
N VAL A 85 -2.00 20.76 -13.99
CA VAL A 85 -3.44 20.90 -13.75
C VAL A 85 -3.77 22.38 -13.94
N SER A 86 -4.41 22.71 -15.06
CA SER A 86 -5.10 24.00 -15.19
C SER A 86 -6.49 23.84 -14.59
N GLU A 87 -6.87 24.74 -13.68
CA GLU A 87 -8.29 24.89 -13.33
C GLU A 87 -9.02 25.39 -14.57
N ASP A 88 -10.03 24.62 -14.99
CA ASP A 88 -10.95 25.05 -16.01
C ASP A 88 -11.90 26.07 -15.37
N THR A 89 -11.76 27.33 -15.78
CA THR A 89 -12.62 28.43 -15.32
C THR A 89 -13.74 28.74 -16.32
N ASP A 90 -13.93 27.92 -17.36
CA ASP A 90 -14.99 28.14 -18.34
C ASP A 90 -16.33 27.52 -17.88
N PRO A 91 -17.44 28.30 -17.86
CA PRO A 91 -18.74 27.82 -17.42
C PRO A 91 -19.60 27.18 -18.52
N GLU A 92 -19.05 26.80 -19.67
CA GLU A 92 -19.81 26.13 -20.77
C GLU A 92 -19.93 24.60 -20.62
#